data_AF-A0A2K8KMG6-F1
#
_entry.id   AF-A0A2K8KMG6-F1
#
_cell.length_a   1.000
_cell.length_b   1.000
_cell.length_c   1.000
_cell.angle_alpha   90.00
_cell.angle_beta   90.00
_cell.angle_gamma   90.00
#
_symmetry.space_group_name_H-M   'P 1'
#
loop_
_entity.id
_entity.type
_entity.pdbx_description
1 polymer ?
#
loop_
_entity_poly.entity_id
_entity_poly.type
_entity_poly.pdbx_seq_one_letter_code
_entity_poly.pdbx_strand_id
1 'polypeptide(L)' 'MNDTVTQLTEQLNALKKGLFLMSPRDRVRALSTHETDDLIHELQDTADKALKTLEGLTG' A
#
# COMPACT_ATOMS: atom_id res chain seq x y z
N MET A 1 -7.27 -1.57 -22.20
CA MET A 1 -6.49 -2.12 -21.08
C MET A 1 -7.50 -2.35 -19.97
N ASN A 2 -7.66 -3.58 -19.49
CA ASN A 2 -8.77 -3.97 -18.60
C ASN A 2 -8.77 -3.08 -17.34
N ASP A 3 -9.90 -2.46 -16.99
CA ASP A 3 -10.00 -1.47 -15.90
C ASP A 3 -9.49 -2.03 -14.56
N THR A 4 -9.68 -3.34 -14.34
CA THR A 4 -9.18 -4.03 -13.14
C THR A 4 -7.65 -4.10 -13.09
N VAL A 5 -6.99 -4.25 -14.24
CA VAL A 5 -5.51 -4.26 -14.33
C VAL A 5 -4.95 -2.87 -14.02
N THR A 6 -5.65 -1.82 -14.45
CA THR A 6 -5.31 -0.43 -14.11
C THR A 6 -5.43 -0.18 -12.61
N GLN A 7 -6.54 -0.56 -11.98
CA GLN A 7 -6.72 -0.42 -10.53
C GLN A 7 -5.67 -1.18 -9.71
N LEU A 8 -5.35 -2.41 -10.12
CA LEU A 8 -4.30 -3.21 -9.47
C LEU A 8 -2.92 -2.54 -9.61
N THR A 9 -2.63 -1.97 -10.78
CA THR A 9 -1.39 -1.24 -11.01
C THR A 9 -1.28 0.02 -10.14
N GLU A 10 -2.38 0.73 -9.93
CA GLU A 10 -2.43 1.90 -9.04
C GLU A 10 -2.22 1.52 -7.57
N GLN A 11 -2.91 0.48 -7.09
CA GLN A 11 -2.77 -0.02 -5.72
C GLN A 11 -1.34 -0.52 -5.43
N LEU A 12 -0.74 -1.26 -6.35
CA LEU A 12 0.65 -1.72 -6.24
C LEU A 12 1.66 -0.57 -6.23
N ASN A 13 1.42 0.50 -7.01
CA ASN A 13 2.25 1.69 -7.00
C ASN A 13 2.12 2.51 -5.71
N ALA A 14 0.92 2.56 -5.11
CA ALA A 14 0.71 3.21 -3.81
C ALA A 14 1.46 2.48 -2.69
N LEU A 15 1.39 1.15 -2.65
CA LEU A 15 2.18 0.31 -1.74
C LEU A 15 3.68 0.55 -1.89
N LYS A 16 4.17 0.58 -3.14
CA LYS A 16 5.58 0.83 -3.44
C LYS A 16 6.04 2.20 -2.95
N LYS A 17 5.17 3.22 -3.00
CA LYS A 17 5.51 4.56 -2.50
C LYS A 17 5.56 4.61 -0.97
N GLY A 18 4.59 4.03 -0.28
CA GLY A 18 4.54 3.98 1.18
C GLY A 18 5.70 3.19 1.79
N LEU A 19 6.07 2.06 1.18
CA LEU A 19 7.16 1.19 1.69
C LEU A 19 8.57 1.66 1.31
N PHE A 20 8.78 2.19 0.10
CA PHE A 20 10.14 2.39 -0.42
C PHE A 20 10.53 3.86 -0.68
N LEU A 21 9.55 4.75 -0.86
CA LEU A 21 9.80 6.15 -1.25
C LEU A 21 9.46 7.18 -0.17
N MET A 22 9.25 6.77 1.09
CA MET A 22 9.24 7.73 2.19
C MET A 22 10.57 8.49 2.16
N SER A 23 10.51 9.83 2.15
CA SER A 23 11.71 10.64 2.24
C SER A 23 12.39 10.34 3.59
N PRO A 24 13.72 10.50 3.72
CA PRO A 24 14.39 10.28 5.01
C PRO A 24 13.76 11.06 6.17
N ARG A 25 13.15 12.22 5.89
CA ARG A 25 12.42 13.04 6.86
C ARG A 25 11.11 12.39 7.31
N ASP A 26 10.36 11.82 6.38
CA ASP A 26 9.09 11.16 6.69
C ASP A 26 9.32 9.83 7.40
N ARG A 27 10.42 9.11 7.08
CA ARG A 27 10.83 7.90 7.81
C ARG A 27 11.10 8.21 9.28
N VAL A 28 11.83 9.29 9.57
CA VAL A 28 12.13 9.67 10.96
C VAL A 28 10.87 10.07 11.74
N ARG A 29 9.88 10.67 11.07
CA ARG A 29 8.58 11.02 11.66
C ARG A 29 7.74 9.77 11.94
N ALA A 30 7.60 8.93 10.92
CA ALA A 30 6.89 7.66 11.02
C ALA A 30 7.57 6.65 11.93
N LEU A 31 8.85 6.78 12.28
CA LEU A 31 9.52 5.98 13.31
C LEU A 31 9.26 6.47 14.75
N SER A 32 8.50 7.56 14.92
CA SER A 32 7.85 7.85 16.19
C SER A 32 6.76 6.80 16.40
N THR A 33 6.80 6.09 17.53
CA THR A 33 6.19 4.77 17.69
C THR A 33 4.69 4.71 17.34
N HIS A 34 3.95 5.79 17.58
CA HIS A 34 2.53 5.91 17.22
C HIS A 34 2.29 6.12 15.72
N GLU A 35 3.11 6.94 15.05
CA GLU A 35 3.01 7.13 13.59
C GLU A 35 3.50 5.89 12.82
N THR A 36 4.32 5.02 13.46
CA THR A 36 4.75 3.73 12.88
C THR A 36 3.60 2.74 12.81
N ASP A 37 2.83 2.62 13.89
CA ASP A 37 1.72 1.69 13.97
C ASP A 37 0.61 2.09 13.00
N ASP A 38 0.31 3.38 12.86
CA ASP A 38 -0.66 3.89 11.88
C ASP A 38 -0.23 3.55 10.45
N LEU A 39 1.05 3.76 10.12
CA LEU A 39 1.61 3.40 8.81
C LEU A 39 1.52 1.89 8.54
N ILE A 40 1.79 1.05 9.54
CA ILE A 40 1.68 -0.41 9.40
C ILE A 40 0.24 -0.83 9.11
N HIS A 41 -0.73 -0.27 9.83
CA HIS A 41 -2.14 -0.56 9.58
C HIS A 41 -2.59 -0.12 8.18
N GLU A 42 -2.19 1.08 7.73
CA GLU A 42 -2.50 1.55 6.37
C GLU A 42 -1.92 0.65 5.28
N LEU A 43 -0.70 0.13 5.49
CA LEU A 43 -0.06 -0.80 4.56
C LEU A 43 -0.75 -2.16 4.53
N GLN A 44 -1.15 -2.70 5.69
CA GLN A 44 -1.93 -3.94 5.79
C GLN A 44 -3.27 -3.82 5.06
N ASP A 45 -4.00 -2.74 5.32
CA ASP A 45 -5.30 -2.46 4.69
C ASP A 45 -5.19 -2.41 3.16
N THR A 46 -4.11 -1.81 2.65
CA THR A 46 -3.87 -1.68 1.22
C THR A 46 -3.49 -3.02 0.60
N ALA A 47 -2.70 -3.84 1.29
CA ALA A 47 -2.35 -5.19 0.85
C ALA A 47 -3.58 -6.11 0.78
N ASP A 48 -4.46 -6.07 1.79
CA ASP A 48 -5.68 -6.86 1.83
C ASP A 48 -6.65 -6.49 0.70
N LYS A 49 -6.78 -5.20 0.39
CA LYS A 49 -7.59 -4.72 -0.75
C LYS A 49 -7.02 -5.23 -2.08
N ALA A 50 -5.70 -5.21 -2.24
CA ALA A 50 -5.05 -5.74 -3.44
C ALA A 50 -5.26 -7.26 -3.59
N LEU A 51 -5.13 -8.02 -2.50
CA LEU A 51 -5.36 -9.47 -2.48
C LEU A 51 -6.82 -9.82 -2.85
N LYS A 52 -7.81 -9.14 -2.26
CA LYS A 52 -9.23 -9.32 -2.63
C LYS A 52 -9.51 -9.02 -4.09
N THR A 53 -8.84 -8.00 -4.65
CA THR A 53 -8.97 -7.64 -6.06
C THR A 53 -8.39 -8.74 -6.97
N LEU A 54 -7.29 -9.38 -6.56
CA LEU A 54 -6.71 -10.52 -7.27
C LEU A 54 -7.57 -11.79 -7.18
N GLU A 55 -8.15 -12.08 -6.03
CA GLU A 55 -9.10 -13.19 -5.86
C GLU A 55 -10.29 -13.06 -6.80
N GLY A 56 -10.88 -11.85 -6.91
CA GLY A 56 -11.98 -11.58 -7.84
C GLY A 56 -11.63 -11.61 -9.33
N LEU A 57 -10.34 -11.67 -9.68
CA LEU A 57 -9.85 -11.83 -11.06
C LEU A 57 -9.51 -13.29 -11.42
N THR A 58 -9.37 -14.15 -10.42
CA THR A 58 -8.96 -15.55 -10.58
C THR A 58 -10.09 -16.55 -10.35
N GLY A 59 -11.24 -16.10 -9.83
CA GLY A 59 -12.51 -16.83 -9.81
C GLY A 59 -13.41 -16.48 -10.98
#